data_AF-A0A2S8BNS9-F1
#
_entry.id   AF-A0A2S8BNS9-F1
#
_cell.length_a   1.000
_cell.length_b   1.000
_cell.length_c   1.000
_cell.angle_alpha   90.00
_cell.angle_beta   90.00
_cell.angle_gamma   90.00
#
_symmetry.space_group_name_H-M   'P 1'
#
loop_
_entity.id
_entity.type
_entity.pdbx_description
1 polymer ?
#
loop_
_entity_poly.entity_id
_entity_poly.type
_entity_poly.pdbx_seq_one_letter_code
_entity_poly.pdbx_strand_id
1 'polypeptide(L)'
;MTATLPGIEVRNPVDGTVVGTVANQAPEVVADTARALRRHQPAWEALGPDGRATWLRRYRDWLLDNAERIADVVAAESGKPRAEAVVEVPAICEVLNYYADNAATFLADERVKPSGVLSLAKKLTLVRQPYQLVGVITPWNFPVITPGFDVVPALLAGAAVLLKPSEVTPLSALEMARGWREIGAPEVFAVVTGAGDTGQALVDNVDYVQFTGSTRTGQRVAHRAVDRMIPYSLELGGKDPAIVLADADLDRAVPGIAWGALFNAGQACVSVERVYVEAPIYDEFVARLTEVVGKLRQGADAGGFTVDVGAMTTEAQRDIVVRHVDDALTRGAKATVVASRPGRDCSWNRPCSSTSTTRCPACAKRPSGPPFPSSRSPTPPKRCDWPTIRPTGYPPPCGPATLPVACRSLVAWRPARSTSTTPPPTCSPPPCRTEAGNRRAPAHGSAARTGCANTLGPRRSPCHESRP
;
A
#
# COMPACT_ATOMS: atom_id res chain seq x y z
N MET A 1 -38.16 -15.98 -5.85
CA MET A 1 -36.99 -16.64 -6.47
C MET A 1 -35.99 -15.55 -6.80
N THR A 2 -34.89 -15.45 -6.05
CA THR A 2 -33.80 -14.50 -6.34
C THR A 2 -33.07 -14.96 -7.59
N ALA A 3 -32.75 -14.04 -8.51
CA ALA A 3 -31.99 -14.36 -9.71
C ALA A 3 -30.53 -14.61 -9.34
N THR A 4 -30.11 -15.88 -9.32
CA THR A 4 -28.70 -16.23 -9.11
C THR A 4 -27.91 -15.84 -10.36
N LEU A 5 -27.18 -14.73 -10.27
CA LEU A 5 -26.16 -14.37 -11.26
C LEU A 5 -25.13 -15.52 -11.37
N PRO A 6 -24.53 -15.74 -12.56
CA PRO A 6 -23.51 -16.78 -12.72
C PRO A 6 -22.36 -16.58 -11.74
N GLY A 7 -21.85 -17.69 -11.19
CA GLY A 7 -20.74 -17.69 -10.25
C GLY A 7 -19.46 -17.16 -10.88
N ILE A 8 -18.61 -16.57 -10.05
CA ILE A 8 -17.28 -16.08 -10.43
C ILE A 8 -16.29 -17.20 -10.16
N GLU A 9 -15.66 -17.72 -11.21
CA GLU A 9 -14.53 -18.63 -11.11
C GLU A 9 -13.31 -17.86 -10.58
N VAL A 10 -12.71 -18.38 -9.51
CA VAL A 10 -11.41 -17.94 -8.99
C VAL A 10 -10.35 -18.80 -9.67
N ARG A 11 -9.37 -18.17 -10.32
CA ARG A 11 -8.37 -18.85 -11.16
C ARG A 11 -6.96 -18.58 -10.68
N ASN A 12 -6.15 -19.63 -10.61
CA ASN A 12 -4.74 -19.54 -10.25
C ASN A 12 -3.99 -18.70 -11.30
N PRO A 13 -3.35 -17.57 -10.92
CA PRO A 13 -2.62 -16.73 -11.87
C PRO A 13 -1.36 -17.39 -12.49
N VAL A 14 -0.92 -18.52 -11.94
CA VAL A 14 0.26 -19.27 -12.39
C VAL A 14 -0.04 -20.17 -13.59
N ASP A 15 -1.19 -20.87 -13.59
CA ASP A 15 -1.53 -21.91 -14.58
C ASP A 15 -2.99 -21.84 -15.12
N GLY A 16 -3.75 -20.82 -14.71
CA GLY A 16 -5.12 -20.59 -15.17
C GLY A 16 -6.17 -21.60 -14.66
N THR A 17 -5.79 -22.58 -13.83
CA THR A 17 -6.72 -23.57 -13.26
C THR A 17 -7.75 -22.91 -12.34
N VAL A 18 -8.96 -23.48 -12.27
CA VAL A 18 -10.00 -22.98 -11.34
C VAL A 18 -9.74 -23.55 -9.95
N VAL A 19 -9.45 -22.67 -8.99
CA VAL A 19 -9.16 -23.02 -7.59
C VAL A 19 -10.38 -22.90 -6.67
N GLY A 20 -11.44 -22.24 -7.15
CA GLY A 20 -12.73 -22.16 -6.47
C GLY A 20 -13.75 -21.38 -7.30
N THR A 21 -14.99 -21.33 -6.81
CA THR A 21 -16.06 -20.52 -7.42
C THR A 21 -16.86 -19.85 -6.31
N VAL A 22 -17.11 -18.55 -6.44
CA VAL A 22 -17.94 -17.78 -5.49
C VAL A 22 -19.22 -17.26 -6.15
N ALA A 23 -20.22 -16.93 -5.34
CA ALA A 23 -21.43 -16.30 -5.86
C ALA A 23 -21.13 -14.87 -6.33
N ASN A 24 -21.78 -14.43 -7.40
CA ASN A 24 -21.88 -13.01 -7.72
C ASN A 24 -23.17 -12.49 -7.06
N GLN A 25 -23.07 -12.01 -5.82
CA GLN A 25 -24.25 -11.72 -5.00
C GLN A 25 -24.91 -10.40 -5.44
N ALA A 26 -26.20 -10.50 -5.76
CA ALA A 26 -27.03 -9.38 -6.16
C ALA A 26 -27.27 -8.38 -5.01
N PRO A 27 -27.59 -7.11 -5.30
CA PRO A 27 -27.75 -6.04 -4.30
C PRO A 27 -28.69 -6.39 -3.13
N GLU A 28 -29.73 -7.18 -3.38
CA GLU A 28 -30.71 -7.62 -2.39
C GLU A 28 -30.05 -8.48 -1.30
N VAL A 29 -29.13 -9.38 -1.69
CA VAL A 29 -28.40 -10.24 -0.76
C VAL A 29 -27.49 -9.40 0.14
N VAL A 30 -26.84 -8.38 -0.43
CA VAL A 30 -26.00 -7.44 0.32
C VAL A 30 -26.84 -6.63 1.33
N ALA A 31 -28.00 -6.14 0.89
CA ALA A 31 -28.94 -5.43 1.77
C ALA A 31 -29.50 -6.34 2.87
N ASP A 32 -29.79 -7.61 2.57
CA ASP A 32 -30.29 -8.59 3.54
C ASP A 32 -29.23 -8.94 4.60
N THR A 33 -27.98 -9.16 4.19
CA THR A 33 -26.85 -9.34 5.10
C THR A 33 -26.60 -8.10 5.96
N ALA A 34 -26.65 -6.89 5.39
CA ALA A 34 -26.54 -5.65 6.14
C ALA A 34 -27.66 -5.50 7.18
N ARG A 35 -28.91 -5.80 6.83
CA ARG A 35 -30.05 -5.80 7.76
C ARG A 35 -29.95 -6.93 8.80
N ALA A 36 -29.19 -7.99 8.55
CA ALA A 36 -28.86 -8.99 9.57
C ALA A 36 -27.85 -8.44 10.58
N LEU A 37 -26.65 -8.07 10.13
CA LEU A 37 -25.56 -7.55 10.95
C LEU A 37 -26.00 -6.44 11.94
N ARG A 38 -26.83 -5.49 11.47
CA ARG A 38 -27.39 -4.40 12.30
C ARG A 38 -28.24 -4.88 13.49
N ARG A 39 -28.84 -6.07 13.45
CA ARG A 39 -29.61 -6.64 14.58
C ARG A 39 -28.72 -7.19 15.69
N HIS A 40 -27.52 -7.66 15.35
CA HIS A 40 -26.60 -8.25 16.32
C HIS A 40 -25.63 -7.21 16.91
N GLN A 41 -25.37 -6.11 16.20
CA GLN A 41 -24.45 -5.05 16.65
C GLN A 41 -24.75 -4.50 18.06
N PRO A 42 -25.99 -4.19 18.48
CA PRO A 42 -26.23 -3.62 19.81
C PRO A 42 -25.79 -4.55 20.96
N ALA A 43 -25.94 -5.87 20.78
CA ALA A 43 -25.46 -6.86 21.75
C ALA A 43 -23.92 -6.99 21.76
N TRP A 44 -23.27 -6.72 20.63
CA TRP A 44 -21.81 -6.71 20.48
C TRP A 44 -21.16 -5.43 21.05
N GLU A 45 -21.80 -4.28 20.86
CA GLU A 45 -21.40 -3.02 21.50
C GLU A 45 -21.48 -3.13 23.03
N ALA A 46 -22.56 -3.74 23.54
CA ALA A 46 -22.79 -3.97 24.97
C ALA A 46 -21.76 -4.89 25.66
N LEU A 47 -20.93 -5.64 24.92
CA LEU A 47 -19.81 -6.41 25.49
C LEU A 47 -18.66 -5.53 26.01
N GLY A 48 -18.63 -4.25 25.64
CA GLY A 48 -17.51 -3.35 25.91
C GLY A 48 -16.21 -3.73 25.17
N PRO A 49 -15.15 -2.92 25.29
CA PRO A 49 -13.86 -3.18 24.63
C PRO A 49 -13.28 -4.55 25.01
N ASP A 50 -13.28 -4.91 26.30
CA ASP A 50 -12.62 -6.12 26.80
C ASP A 50 -13.37 -7.41 26.41
N GLY A 51 -14.70 -7.37 26.41
CA GLY A 51 -15.53 -8.49 25.96
C GLY A 51 -15.37 -8.74 24.46
N ARG A 52 -15.26 -7.68 23.64
CA ARG A 52 -14.93 -7.81 22.21
C ARG A 52 -13.49 -8.29 22.00
N ALA A 53 -12.53 -7.74 22.73
CA ALA A 53 -11.13 -8.15 22.68
C ALA A 53 -10.92 -9.63 23.06
N THR A 54 -11.77 -10.18 23.92
CA THR A 54 -11.80 -11.63 24.21
C THR A 54 -12.15 -12.47 22.97
N TRP A 55 -13.13 -12.03 22.17
CA TRP A 55 -13.49 -12.68 20.91
C TRP A 55 -12.42 -12.51 19.82
N LEU A 56 -11.84 -11.32 19.67
CA LEU A 56 -10.76 -11.09 18.70
C LEU A 56 -9.49 -11.91 19.03
N ARG A 57 -9.18 -12.13 20.31
CA ARG A 57 -8.08 -13.04 20.71
C ARG A 57 -8.38 -14.51 20.38
N ARG A 58 -9.62 -14.99 20.57
CA ARG A 58 -10.02 -16.34 20.08
C ARG A 58 -9.92 -16.47 18.56
N TYR A 59 -10.25 -15.40 17.84
CA TYR A 59 -10.16 -15.37 16.38
C TYR A 59 -8.70 -15.37 15.88
N ARG A 60 -7.81 -14.63 16.54
CA ARG A 60 -6.34 -14.74 16.36
C ARG A 60 -5.86 -16.18 16.52
N ASP A 61 -6.32 -16.86 17.57
CA ASP A 61 -5.88 -18.22 17.86
C ASP A 61 -6.34 -19.20 16.76
N TRP A 62 -7.61 -19.15 16.33
CA TRP A 62 -8.09 -19.92 15.17
C TRP A 62 -7.33 -19.60 13.88
N LEU A 63 -6.98 -18.33 13.64
CA LEU A 63 -6.21 -17.92 12.47
C LEU A 63 -4.81 -18.56 12.47
N LEU A 64 -4.14 -18.60 13.63
CA LEU A 64 -2.85 -19.28 13.79
C LEU A 64 -2.97 -20.80 13.58
N ASP A 65 -3.98 -21.43 14.18
CA ASP A 65 -4.27 -22.86 14.00
C ASP A 65 -4.60 -23.23 12.54
N ASN A 66 -5.02 -22.26 11.72
CA ASN A 66 -5.33 -22.40 10.30
C ASN A 66 -4.27 -21.79 9.35
N ALA A 67 -3.14 -21.30 9.87
CA ALA A 67 -2.24 -20.41 9.12
C ALA A 67 -1.72 -21.01 7.81
N GLU A 68 -1.26 -22.27 7.84
CA GLU A 68 -0.76 -22.98 6.65
C GLU A 68 -1.84 -23.09 5.56
N ARG A 69 -3.05 -23.45 5.96
CA ARG A 69 -4.21 -23.68 5.11
C ARG A 69 -4.76 -22.39 4.50
N ILE A 70 -4.73 -21.28 5.26
CA ILE A 70 -5.05 -19.95 4.75
C ILE A 70 -3.98 -19.51 3.74
N ALA A 71 -2.70 -19.75 4.04
CA ALA A 71 -1.60 -19.44 3.13
C ALA A 71 -1.61 -20.31 1.85
N ASP A 72 -2.15 -21.53 1.90
CA ASP A 72 -2.38 -22.37 0.71
C ASP A 72 -3.42 -21.71 -0.22
N VAL A 73 -4.55 -21.29 0.36
CA VAL A 73 -5.62 -20.57 -0.37
C VAL A 73 -5.10 -19.27 -0.97
N VAL A 74 -4.39 -18.44 -0.19
CA VAL A 74 -3.81 -17.16 -0.65
C VAL A 74 -2.83 -17.37 -1.80
N ALA A 75 -1.93 -18.37 -1.70
CA ALA A 75 -0.99 -18.68 -2.78
C ALA A 75 -1.73 -19.13 -4.06
N ALA A 76 -2.74 -20.00 -3.91
CA ALA A 76 -3.51 -20.57 -5.01
C ALA A 76 -4.37 -19.53 -5.76
N GLU A 77 -4.96 -18.54 -5.07
CA GLU A 77 -5.77 -17.50 -5.72
C GLU A 77 -4.97 -16.26 -6.14
N SER A 78 -3.91 -15.89 -5.42
CA SER A 78 -3.15 -14.67 -5.73
C SER A 78 -1.91 -14.89 -6.59
N GLY A 79 -1.41 -16.13 -6.73
CA GLY A 79 -0.20 -16.47 -7.48
C GLY A 79 1.13 -16.06 -6.82
N LYS A 80 1.12 -15.70 -5.52
CA LYS A 80 2.32 -15.35 -4.75
C LYS A 80 3.06 -16.61 -4.24
N PRO A 81 4.39 -16.57 -4.06
CA PRO A 81 5.14 -17.72 -3.56
C PRO A 81 4.80 -18.00 -2.09
N ARG A 82 5.07 -19.23 -1.63
CA ARG A 82 4.73 -19.69 -0.29
C ARG A 82 5.33 -18.80 0.80
N ALA A 83 6.57 -18.36 0.57
CA ALA A 83 7.32 -17.46 1.44
C ALA A 83 6.61 -16.11 1.72
N GLU A 84 5.77 -15.64 0.80
CA GLU A 84 4.98 -14.41 1.00
C GLU A 84 3.59 -14.70 1.56
N ALA A 85 2.96 -15.82 1.14
CA ALA A 85 1.62 -16.19 1.61
C ALA A 85 1.57 -16.50 3.12
N VAL A 86 2.60 -17.16 3.68
CA VAL A 86 2.64 -17.49 5.12
C VAL A 86 2.77 -16.28 6.04
N VAL A 87 3.09 -15.09 5.51
CA VAL A 87 3.29 -13.86 6.30
C VAL A 87 1.96 -13.15 6.61
N GLU A 88 0.90 -13.37 5.81
CA GLU A 88 -0.34 -12.59 5.98
C GLU A 88 -1.08 -12.87 7.29
N VAL A 89 -1.08 -14.13 7.76
CA VAL A 89 -1.74 -14.49 9.02
C VAL A 89 -0.99 -13.94 10.25
N PRO A 90 0.35 -14.12 10.39
CA PRO A 90 1.13 -13.46 11.45
C PRO A 90 0.97 -11.94 11.49
N ALA A 91 0.97 -11.27 10.33
CA ALA A 91 0.78 -9.82 10.25
C ALA A 91 -0.59 -9.38 10.82
N ILE A 92 -1.66 -10.12 10.54
CA ILE A 92 -2.97 -9.84 11.14
C ILE A 92 -3.06 -10.24 12.61
N CYS A 93 -2.27 -11.22 13.07
CA CYS A 93 -2.17 -11.54 14.48
C CYS A 93 -1.50 -10.41 15.29
N GLU A 94 -0.53 -9.70 14.71
CA GLU A 94 0.05 -8.49 15.31
C GLU A 94 -0.98 -7.35 15.44
N VAL A 95 -1.75 -7.10 14.38
CA VAL A 95 -2.86 -6.12 14.36
C VAL A 95 -3.94 -6.47 15.40
N LEU A 96 -4.31 -7.75 15.48
CA LEU A 96 -5.26 -8.27 16.47
C LEU A 96 -4.78 -8.03 17.90
N ASN A 97 -3.52 -8.35 18.21
CA ASN A 97 -2.94 -8.07 19.53
C ASN A 97 -2.94 -6.57 19.83
N TYR A 98 -2.38 -5.76 18.93
CA TYR A 98 -2.24 -4.31 19.14
C TYR A 98 -3.59 -3.63 19.45
N TYR A 99 -4.62 -3.88 18.64
CA TYR A 99 -5.93 -3.28 18.91
C TYR A 99 -6.64 -3.93 20.10
N ALA A 100 -6.54 -5.25 20.31
CA ALA A 100 -7.19 -5.91 21.46
C ALA A 100 -6.60 -5.48 22.81
N ASP A 101 -5.31 -5.14 22.86
CA ASP A 101 -4.63 -4.68 24.07
C ASP A 101 -4.83 -3.17 24.33
N ASN A 102 -5.15 -2.38 23.31
CA ASN A 102 -5.35 -0.93 23.42
C ASN A 102 -6.82 -0.46 23.33
N ALA A 103 -7.78 -1.33 22.98
CA ALA A 103 -9.18 -0.95 22.72
C ALA A 103 -9.83 -0.17 23.87
N ALA A 104 -9.61 -0.59 25.12
CA ALA A 104 -10.16 0.10 26.29
C ALA A 104 -9.63 1.54 26.42
N THR A 105 -8.34 1.75 26.18
CA THR A 105 -7.70 3.07 26.17
C THR A 105 -8.18 3.94 25.02
N PHE A 106 -8.33 3.36 23.81
CA PHE A 106 -8.76 4.09 22.62
C PHE A 106 -10.24 4.52 22.68
N LEU A 107 -11.10 3.77 23.37
CA LEU A 107 -12.54 4.04 23.48
C LEU A 107 -12.95 4.73 24.78
N ALA A 108 -12.03 4.96 25.71
CA ALA A 108 -12.31 5.57 27.01
C ALA A 108 -12.94 6.98 26.89
N ASP A 109 -13.83 7.29 27.84
CA ASP A 109 -14.41 8.63 28.02
C ASP A 109 -13.35 9.66 28.43
N GLU A 110 -13.25 10.76 27.68
CA GLU A 110 -12.23 11.78 27.88
C GLU A 110 -12.85 13.05 28.49
N ARG A 111 -12.48 13.39 29.73
CA ARG A 111 -13.02 14.56 30.43
C ARG A 111 -12.33 15.85 29.97
N VAL A 112 -13.06 16.66 29.20
CA VAL A 112 -12.59 17.93 28.65
C VAL A 112 -12.70 19.06 29.68
N LYS A 113 -11.68 19.93 29.76
CA LYS A 113 -11.71 21.14 30.61
C LYS A 113 -12.44 22.28 29.90
N PRO A 114 -13.39 22.99 30.55
CA PRO A 114 -13.97 24.21 29.98
C PRO A 114 -12.91 25.29 29.68
N SER A 115 -12.94 25.83 28.46
CA SER A 115 -11.95 26.79 27.97
C SER A 115 -12.25 28.26 28.25
N GLY A 116 -13.38 28.58 28.90
CA GLY A 116 -13.79 29.96 29.17
C GLY A 116 -14.90 30.08 30.22
N VAL A 117 -15.03 31.30 30.77
CA VAL A 117 -15.89 31.62 31.94
C VAL A 117 -17.33 31.15 31.77
N LEU A 118 -17.92 31.36 30.58
CA LEU A 118 -19.30 30.98 30.23
C LEU A 118 -19.57 29.45 30.23
N SER A 119 -18.54 28.63 30.40
CA SER A 119 -18.63 27.17 30.46
C SER A 119 -18.12 26.58 31.78
N LEU A 120 -17.70 27.38 32.77
CA LEU A 120 -17.16 26.89 34.05
C LEU A 120 -18.14 26.00 34.82
N ALA A 121 -19.45 26.26 34.71
CA ALA A 121 -20.49 25.45 35.35
C ALA A 121 -20.84 24.15 34.59
N LYS A 122 -20.22 23.88 33.43
CA LYS A 122 -20.55 22.73 32.57
C LYS A 122 -19.60 21.56 32.82
N LYS A 123 -20.15 20.35 32.85
CA LYS A 123 -19.39 19.11 32.72
C LYS A 123 -19.26 18.80 31.22
N LEU A 124 -18.05 18.48 30.76
CA LEU A 124 -17.76 18.15 29.37
C LEU A 124 -17.03 16.81 29.32
N THR A 125 -17.54 15.87 28.54
CA THR A 125 -16.94 14.57 28.25
C THR A 125 -16.99 14.35 26.74
N LEU A 126 -15.88 13.93 26.15
CA LEU A 126 -15.83 13.39 24.79
C LEU A 126 -16.00 11.87 24.91
N VAL A 127 -17.06 11.37 24.28
CA VAL A 127 -17.42 9.94 24.23
C VAL A 127 -17.17 9.41 22.81
N ARG A 128 -16.93 8.11 22.67
CA ARG A 128 -16.57 7.48 21.39
C ARG A 128 -17.57 6.37 21.07
N GLN A 129 -18.47 6.62 20.13
CA GLN A 129 -19.51 5.68 19.70
C GLN A 129 -19.16 5.06 18.34
N PRO A 130 -19.41 3.75 18.11
CA PRO A 130 -19.19 3.11 16.82
C PRO A 130 -20.25 3.51 15.79
N TYR A 131 -19.87 3.44 14.51
CA TYR A 131 -20.84 3.32 13.42
C TYR A 131 -21.47 1.93 13.48
N GLN A 132 -22.80 1.81 13.38
CA GLN A 132 -23.48 0.52 13.58
C GLN A 132 -23.04 -0.53 12.55
N LEU A 133 -22.89 -0.15 11.28
CA LEU A 133 -22.37 -1.03 10.25
C LEU A 133 -21.26 -0.35 9.45
N VAL A 134 -20.05 -0.91 9.54
CA VAL A 134 -18.89 -0.53 8.72
C VAL A 134 -18.85 -1.42 7.48
N GLY A 135 -18.76 -0.81 6.30
CA GLY A 135 -18.48 -1.49 5.05
C GLY A 135 -17.01 -1.44 4.70
N VAL A 136 -16.42 -2.59 4.36
CA VAL A 136 -15.02 -2.70 3.93
C VAL A 136 -14.98 -3.28 2.52
N ILE A 137 -14.29 -2.62 1.59
CA ILE A 137 -14.06 -3.10 0.22
C ILE A 137 -12.55 -3.17 -0.04
N THR A 138 -12.03 -4.35 -0.37
CA THR A 138 -10.59 -4.59 -0.45
C THR A 138 -10.10 -5.02 -1.85
N PRO A 139 -8.80 -4.80 -2.16
CA PRO A 139 -8.17 -5.27 -3.39
C PRO A 139 -7.79 -6.75 -3.29
N TRP A 140 -7.11 -7.25 -4.32
CA TRP A 140 -6.71 -8.65 -4.48
C TRP A 140 -5.26 -8.98 -4.07
N ASN A 141 -4.47 -7.97 -3.71
CA ASN A 141 -3.02 -8.14 -3.60
C ASN A 141 -2.54 -8.67 -2.24
N PHE A 142 -3.25 -8.35 -1.16
CA PHE A 142 -3.06 -8.96 0.17
C PHE A 142 -4.44 -9.31 0.77
N PRO A 143 -5.05 -10.43 0.35
CA PRO A 143 -6.46 -10.72 0.62
C PRO A 143 -6.75 -11.22 2.04
N VAL A 144 -5.75 -11.26 2.94
CA VAL A 144 -5.94 -11.38 4.39
C VAL A 144 -5.45 -10.11 5.12
N ILE A 145 -4.28 -9.56 4.76
CA ILE A 145 -3.75 -8.35 5.43
C ILE A 145 -4.67 -7.14 5.22
N THR A 146 -5.06 -6.82 3.97
CA THR A 146 -5.84 -5.60 3.73
C THR A 146 -7.22 -5.65 4.40
N PRO A 147 -7.99 -6.76 4.35
CA PRO A 147 -9.19 -6.87 5.17
C PRO A 147 -8.93 -6.79 6.67
N GLY A 148 -7.88 -7.43 7.18
CA GLY A 148 -7.62 -7.48 8.61
C GLY A 148 -7.26 -6.12 9.23
N PHE A 149 -6.57 -5.23 8.50
CA PHE A 149 -6.30 -3.86 8.95
C PHE A 149 -7.57 -3.07 9.27
N ASP A 150 -8.68 -3.31 8.57
CA ASP A 150 -9.90 -2.52 8.66
C ASP A 150 -11.01 -3.21 9.47
N VAL A 151 -11.18 -4.52 9.28
CA VAL A 151 -12.20 -5.33 9.97
C VAL A 151 -11.93 -5.40 11.48
N VAL A 152 -10.67 -5.56 11.88
CA VAL A 152 -10.27 -5.72 13.29
C VAL A 152 -10.58 -4.48 14.14
N PRO A 153 -10.11 -3.26 13.81
CA PRO A 153 -10.43 -2.08 14.60
C PRO A 153 -11.92 -1.72 14.54
N ALA A 154 -12.62 -1.97 13.41
CA ALA A 154 -14.06 -1.74 13.32
C ALA A 154 -14.85 -2.66 14.27
N LEU A 155 -14.54 -3.96 14.30
CA LEU A 155 -15.13 -4.90 15.27
C LEU A 155 -14.82 -4.47 16.71
N LEU A 156 -13.57 -4.09 17.03
CA LEU A 156 -13.18 -3.69 18.39
C LEU A 156 -13.80 -2.35 18.84
N ALA A 157 -14.02 -1.41 17.91
CA ALA A 157 -14.80 -0.20 18.17
C ALA A 157 -16.23 -0.50 18.61
N GLY A 158 -16.79 -1.64 18.20
CA GLY A 158 -18.16 -2.06 18.49
C GLY A 158 -19.11 -2.00 17.30
N ALA A 159 -18.59 -1.76 16.09
CA ALA A 159 -19.37 -1.89 14.85
C ALA A 159 -19.63 -3.37 14.53
N ALA A 160 -20.68 -3.65 13.75
CA ALA A 160 -20.67 -4.81 12.88
C ALA A 160 -19.98 -4.46 11.55
N VAL A 161 -19.47 -5.47 10.84
CA VAL A 161 -18.64 -5.31 9.64
C VAL A 161 -19.13 -6.17 8.49
N LEU A 162 -19.31 -5.53 7.33
CA LEU A 162 -19.63 -6.18 6.06
C LEU A 162 -18.45 -6.01 5.09
N LEU A 163 -17.80 -7.11 4.72
CA LEU A 163 -16.61 -7.12 3.85
C LEU A 163 -16.96 -7.60 2.44
N LYS A 164 -16.57 -6.84 1.40
CA LYS A 164 -16.49 -7.33 0.01
C LYS A 164 -15.01 -7.45 -0.41
N PRO A 165 -14.42 -8.66 -0.45
CA PRO A 165 -13.10 -8.86 -1.04
C PRO A 165 -13.15 -8.61 -2.54
N SER A 166 -11.98 -8.48 -3.18
CA SER A 166 -11.92 -8.51 -4.63
C SER A 166 -12.35 -9.87 -5.16
N GLU A 167 -13.16 -9.83 -6.22
CA GLU A 167 -13.64 -10.96 -7.01
C GLU A 167 -12.53 -11.83 -7.61
N VAL A 168 -11.29 -11.33 -7.65
CA VAL A 168 -10.09 -12.07 -8.11
C VAL A 168 -9.53 -12.98 -7.02
N THR A 169 -9.62 -12.58 -5.74
CA THR A 169 -9.11 -13.34 -4.59
C THR A 169 -10.09 -13.31 -3.41
N PRO A 170 -11.28 -13.92 -3.53
CA PRO A 170 -12.32 -13.89 -2.51
C PRO A 170 -12.21 -15.03 -1.48
N LEU A 171 -11.40 -16.07 -1.72
CA LEU A 171 -11.44 -17.33 -0.97
C LEU A 171 -10.84 -17.17 0.43
N SER A 172 -9.70 -16.50 0.59
CA SER A 172 -9.10 -16.26 1.91
C SER A 172 -10.01 -15.42 2.82
N ALA A 173 -10.79 -14.49 2.25
CA ALA A 173 -11.79 -13.73 2.99
C ALA A 173 -13.00 -14.60 3.39
N LEU A 174 -13.41 -15.56 2.57
CA LEU A 174 -14.40 -16.57 2.97
C LEU A 174 -13.88 -17.49 4.09
N GLU A 175 -12.58 -17.75 4.13
CA GLU A 175 -11.93 -18.48 5.23
C GLU A 175 -11.88 -17.66 6.52
N MET A 176 -11.59 -16.35 6.45
CA MET A 176 -11.75 -15.43 7.59
C MET A 176 -13.19 -15.47 8.14
N ALA A 177 -14.20 -15.41 7.25
CA ALA A 177 -15.61 -15.51 7.64
C ALA A 177 -15.97 -16.90 8.18
N ARG A 178 -15.33 -17.98 7.73
CA ARG A 178 -15.49 -19.33 8.29
C ARG A 178 -14.97 -19.38 9.72
N GLY A 179 -13.75 -18.91 9.97
CA GLY A 179 -13.15 -18.94 11.30
C GLY A 179 -13.95 -18.18 12.35
N TRP A 180 -14.51 -17.02 11.98
CA TRP A 180 -15.40 -16.26 12.85
C TRP A 180 -16.64 -17.06 13.31
N ARG A 181 -17.22 -17.88 12.42
CA ARG A 181 -18.33 -18.78 12.76
C ARG A 181 -17.87 -19.98 13.59
N GLU A 182 -16.71 -20.56 13.28
CA GLU A 182 -16.21 -21.77 13.96
C GLU A 182 -15.79 -21.53 15.41
N ILE A 183 -15.28 -20.34 15.76
CA ILE A 183 -15.07 -19.96 17.17
C ILE A 183 -16.38 -19.67 17.92
N GLY A 184 -17.54 -19.68 17.25
CA GLY A 184 -18.85 -19.38 17.82
C GLY A 184 -19.07 -17.89 18.12
N ALA A 185 -18.41 -16.98 17.40
CA ALA A 185 -18.53 -15.54 17.67
C ALA A 185 -19.89 -14.98 17.19
N PRO A 186 -20.35 -13.85 17.77
CA PRO A 186 -21.62 -13.21 17.38
C PRO A 186 -21.67 -12.84 15.89
N GLU A 187 -22.89 -12.84 15.31
CA GLU A 187 -23.14 -12.59 13.88
C GLU A 187 -23.01 -11.10 13.50
N VAL A 188 -21.81 -10.54 13.72
CA VAL A 188 -21.42 -9.15 13.46
C VAL A 188 -20.28 -9.01 12.45
N PHE A 189 -19.80 -10.10 11.88
CA PHE A 189 -18.88 -10.09 10.73
C PHE A 189 -19.43 -11.00 9.63
N ALA A 190 -19.57 -10.49 8.42
CA ALA A 190 -19.94 -11.26 7.24
C ALA A 190 -19.18 -10.81 5.99
N VAL A 191 -19.04 -11.74 5.04
CA VAL A 191 -18.43 -11.50 3.74
C VAL A 191 -19.48 -11.64 2.64
N VAL A 192 -19.49 -10.69 1.72
CA VAL A 192 -20.26 -10.74 0.48
C VAL A 192 -19.35 -10.77 -0.74
N THR A 193 -19.66 -11.64 -1.70
CA THR A 193 -18.84 -11.91 -2.89
C THR A 193 -19.56 -11.43 -4.15
N GLY A 194 -18.82 -10.88 -5.11
CA GLY A 194 -19.38 -10.33 -6.34
C GLY A 194 -18.63 -9.11 -6.85
N ALA A 195 -19.06 -8.59 -8.00
CA ALA A 195 -18.36 -7.56 -8.77
C ALA A 195 -18.69 -6.12 -8.31
N GLY A 196 -18.63 -5.16 -9.23
CA GLY A 196 -18.83 -3.73 -8.95
C GLY A 196 -20.19 -3.39 -8.34
N ASP A 197 -21.26 -4.07 -8.77
CA ASP A 197 -22.62 -3.79 -8.31
C ASP A 197 -22.84 -4.26 -6.86
N THR A 198 -22.26 -5.40 -6.48
CA THR A 198 -22.17 -5.88 -5.09
C THR A 198 -21.41 -4.88 -4.20
N GLY A 199 -20.35 -4.27 -4.73
CA GLY A 199 -19.61 -3.20 -4.06
C GLY A 199 -20.42 -1.91 -3.89
N GLN A 200 -21.17 -1.50 -4.91
CA GLN A 200 -22.07 -0.35 -4.81
C GLN A 200 -23.21 -0.61 -3.82
N ALA A 201 -23.80 -1.80 -3.84
CA ALA A 201 -24.83 -2.22 -2.88
C ALA A 201 -24.33 -2.25 -1.43
N LEU A 202 -23.05 -2.56 -1.20
CA LEU A 202 -22.41 -2.47 0.10
C LEU A 202 -22.35 -1.00 0.55
N VAL A 203 -21.82 -0.10 -0.29
CA VAL A 203 -21.81 1.35 0.00
C VAL A 203 -23.21 1.88 0.30
N ASP A 204 -24.25 1.33 -0.36
CA ASP A 204 -25.64 1.73 -0.19
C ASP A 204 -26.29 1.33 1.15
N ASN A 205 -25.73 0.36 1.88
CA ASN A 205 -26.35 -0.24 3.06
C ASN A 205 -25.61 -0.02 4.40
N VAL A 206 -24.43 0.60 4.39
CA VAL A 206 -23.56 0.82 5.58
C VAL A 206 -23.55 2.29 6.07
N ASP A 207 -22.98 2.54 7.24
CA ASP A 207 -22.90 3.87 7.88
C ASP A 207 -21.50 4.52 7.76
N TYR A 208 -20.49 3.73 7.46
CA TYR A 208 -19.10 4.15 7.18
C TYR A 208 -18.55 3.24 6.09
N VAL A 209 -17.77 3.76 5.15
CA VAL A 209 -17.07 2.95 4.13
C VAL A 209 -15.56 3.12 4.21
N GLN A 210 -14.85 2.01 4.36
CA GLN A 210 -13.42 1.92 4.07
C GLN A 210 -13.23 1.22 2.71
N PHE A 211 -12.47 1.84 1.82
CA PHE A 211 -12.15 1.28 0.51
C PHE A 211 -10.65 1.30 0.27
N THR A 212 -10.10 0.16 -0.13
CA THR A 212 -8.71 0.04 -0.54
C THR A 212 -8.62 -0.41 -2.00
N GLY A 213 -7.86 0.30 -2.85
CA GLY A 213 -7.69 -0.08 -4.26
C GLY A 213 -7.38 1.08 -5.22
N SER A 214 -7.89 0.99 -6.46
CA SER A 214 -7.54 1.97 -7.50
C SER A 214 -8.21 3.34 -7.29
N THR A 215 -7.48 4.44 -7.51
CA THR A 215 -7.97 5.83 -7.40
C THR A 215 -9.28 6.06 -8.15
N ARG A 216 -9.41 5.51 -9.36
CA ARG A 216 -10.62 5.59 -10.20
C ARG A 216 -11.85 4.92 -9.54
N THR A 217 -11.64 3.83 -8.79
CA THR A 217 -12.71 3.16 -8.06
C THR A 217 -13.00 3.86 -6.74
N GLY A 218 -11.96 4.31 -6.02
CA GLY A 218 -12.12 5.09 -4.79
C GLY A 218 -12.88 6.39 -5.00
N GLN A 219 -12.69 7.07 -6.14
CA GLN A 219 -13.51 8.21 -6.56
C GLN A 219 -15.00 7.84 -6.69
N ARG A 220 -15.34 6.71 -7.33
CA ARG A 220 -16.75 6.24 -7.42
C ARG A 220 -17.34 5.94 -6.05
N VAL A 221 -16.56 5.30 -5.17
CA VAL A 221 -16.98 4.99 -3.79
C VAL A 221 -17.22 6.28 -3.00
N ALA A 222 -16.30 7.25 -3.07
CA ALA A 222 -16.43 8.54 -2.40
C ALA A 222 -17.64 9.34 -2.90
N HIS A 223 -17.88 9.42 -4.21
CA HIS A 223 -19.09 10.04 -4.75
C HIS A 223 -20.36 9.41 -4.15
N ARG A 224 -20.43 8.06 -4.12
CA ARG A 224 -21.60 7.35 -3.60
C ARG A 224 -21.75 7.45 -2.07
N ALA A 225 -20.64 7.57 -1.34
CA ALA A 225 -20.65 7.84 0.09
C ALA A 225 -21.13 9.27 0.41
N VAL A 226 -20.71 10.26 -0.40
CA VAL A 226 -21.18 11.65 -0.33
C VAL A 226 -22.66 11.77 -0.69
N ASP A 227 -23.15 11.07 -1.72
CA ASP A 227 -24.59 11.00 -2.06
C ASP A 227 -25.45 10.54 -0.86
N ARG A 228 -24.89 9.68 0.00
CA ARG A 228 -25.52 9.15 1.21
C ARG A 228 -25.17 9.93 2.48
N MET A 229 -24.36 10.98 2.38
CA MET A 229 -23.83 11.77 3.49
C MET A 229 -23.14 10.94 4.59
N ILE A 230 -22.53 9.80 4.24
CA ILE A 230 -21.77 8.98 5.19
C ILE A 230 -20.26 9.29 5.15
N PRO A 231 -19.54 9.17 6.28
CA PRO A 231 -18.09 9.19 6.31
C PRO A 231 -17.47 8.02 5.53
N TYR A 232 -16.29 8.26 4.98
CA TYR A 232 -15.52 7.24 4.29
C TYR A 232 -14.01 7.48 4.42
N SER A 233 -13.23 6.43 4.17
CA SER A 233 -11.78 6.43 4.04
C SER A 233 -11.37 5.73 2.74
N LEU A 234 -10.23 6.12 2.16
CA LEU A 234 -9.74 5.64 0.87
C LEU A 234 -8.22 5.38 0.91
N GLU A 235 -7.81 4.11 0.89
CA GLU A 235 -6.41 3.72 0.70
C GLU A 235 -6.14 3.42 -0.78
N LEU A 236 -5.29 4.22 -1.41
CA LEU A 236 -5.18 4.31 -2.87
C LEU A 236 -3.76 3.99 -3.38
N GLY A 237 -3.60 3.92 -4.70
CA GLY A 237 -2.31 3.59 -5.33
C GLY A 237 -1.25 4.69 -5.13
N GLY A 238 -0.13 4.35 -4.50
CA GLY A 238 1.04 5.20 -4.35
C GLY A 238 1.95 5.26 -5.59
N LYS A 239 3.17 5.78 -5.40
CA LYS A 239 4.23 5.85 -6.42
C LYS A 239 5.60 6.06 -5.77
N ASP A 240 5.96 5.19 -4.83
CA ASP A 240 6.71 5.66 -3.67
C ASP A 240 8.21 5.85 -3.95
N PRO A 241 8.83 6.94 -3.44
CA PRO A 241 10.21 7.28 -3.71
C PRO A 241 11.16 6.77 -2.63
N ALA A 242 12.10 5.91 -3.00
CA ALA A 242 13.34 5.75 -2.25
C ALA A 242 14.32 6.88 -2.61
N ILE A 243 15.04 7.40 -1.60
CA ILE A 243 16.09 8.42 -1.77
C ILE A 243 17.37 7.86 -1.15
N VAL A 244 18.43 7.79 -1.95
CA VAL A 244 19.73 7.22 -1.58
C VAL A 244 20.78 8.33 -1.67
N LEU A 245 21.19 8.82 -0.49
CA LEU A 245 22.22 9.85 -0.32
C LEU A 245 23.63 9.28 -0.52
N ALA A 246 24.61 10.12 -0.81
CA ALA A 246 25.98 9.70 -1.11
C ALA A 246 26.73 9.03 0.07
N ASP A 247 26.21 9.16 1.30
CA ASP A 247 26.68 8.49 2.52
C ASP A 247 25.86 7.25 2.90
N ALA A 248 24.88 6.84 2.08
CA ALA A 248 24.02 5.71 2.37
C ALA A 248 24.77 4.37 2.35
N ASP A 249 24.54 3.55 3.38
CA ASP A 249 24.97 2.15 3.45
C ASP A 249 24.35 1.34 2.30
N LEU A 250 25.14 1.08 1.26
CA LEU A 250 24.70 0.37 0.05
C LEU A 250 24.42 -1.11 0.31
N ASP A 251 25.08 -1.73 1.30
CA ASP A 251 24.89 -3.13 1.66
C ASP A 251 23.52 -3.35 2.32
N ARG A 252 22.94 -2.31 2.93
CA ARG A 252 21.55 -2.29 3.44
C ARG A 252 20.55 -1.70 2.46
N ALA A 253 20.88 -0.58 1.81
CA ALA A 253 19.95 0.15 0.95
C ALA A 253 19.57 -0.64 -0.30
N VAL A 254 20.53 -1.31 -0.95
CA VAL A 254 20.27 -2.08 -2.18
C VAL A 254 19.30 -3.25 -1.96
N PRO A 255 19.52 -4.20 -1.02
CA PRO A 255 18.56 -5.29 -0.80
C PRO A 255 17.23 -4.80 -0.23
N GLY A 256 17.22 -3.77 0.63
CA GLY A 256 15.98 -3.18 1.14
C GLY A 256 15.11 -2.57 0.03
N ILE A 257 15.72 -1.86 -0.92
CA ILE A 257 15.03 -1.30 -2.09
C ILE A 257 14.62 -2.40 -3.07
N ALA A 258 15.45 -3.42 -3.28
CA ALA A 258 15.10 -4.57 -4.13
C ALA A 258 13.85 -5.30 -3.62
N TRP A 259 13.82 -5.62 -2.31
CA TRP A 259 12.66 -6.24 -1.67
C TRP A 259 11.44 -5.31 -1.70
N GLY A 260 11.59 -4.04 -1.27
CA GLY A 260 10.50 -3.07 -1.25
C GLY A 260 9.92 -2.71 -2.63
N ALA A 261 10.61 -3.01 -3.73
CA ALA A 261 10.12 -2.83 -5.10
C ALA A 261 9.48 -4.09 -5.70
N LEU A 262 9.82 -5.30 -5.21
CA LEU A 262 9.52 -6.57 -5.88
C LEU A 262 8.74 -7.58 -5.01
N PHE A 263 8.62 -7.37 -3.70
CA PHE A 263 7.72 -8.11 -2.81
C PHE A 263 6.28 -8.11 -3.37
N ASN A 264 5.61 -9.26 -3.33
CA ASN A 264 4.31 -9.52 -3.96
C ASN A 264 4.31 -9.27 -5.49
N ALA A 265 5.44 -9.55 -6.15
CA ALA A 265 5.73 -9.15 -7.54
C ALA A 265 5.60 -7.63 -7.79
N GLY A 266 5.91 -6.82 -6.78
CA GLY A 266 5.76 -5.36 -6.78
C GLY A 266 4.31 -4.88 -6.63
N GLN A 267 3.34 -5.79 -6.44
CA GLN A 267 1.91 -5.49 -6.33
C GLN A 267 1.55 -5.01 -4.92
N ALA A 268 2.15 -3.90 -4.49
CA ALA A 268 1.85 -3.21 -3.23
C ALA A 268 1.60 -1.73 -3.47
N CYS A 269 0.65 -1.12 -2.76
CA CYS A 269 0.37 0.33 -2.85
C CYS A 269 1.57 1.19 -2.45
N VAL A 270 2.36 0.71 -1.48
CA VAL A 270 3.60 1.30 -0.95
C VAL A 270 4.88 0.75 -1.62
N SER A 271 4.76 0.10 -2.79
CA SER A 271 5.91 -0.44 -3.52
C SER A 271 6.87 0.67 -3.97
N VAL A 272 8.18 0.42 -3.84
CA VAL A 272 9.24 1.35 -4.26
C VAL A 272 9.28 1.44 -5.78
N GLU A 273 8.48 2.37 -6.32
CA GLU A 273 8.28 2.61 -7.75
C GLU A 273 9.26 3.62 -8.36
N ARG A 274 9.99 4.37 -7.52
CA ARG A 274 11.00 5.35 -7.92
C ARG A 274 12.20 5.28 -6.99
N VAL A 275 13.41 5.31 -7.55
CA VAL A 275 14.66 5.41 -6.77
C VAL A 275 15.44 6.62 -7.26
N TYR A 276 15.67 7.57 -6.35
CA TYR A 276 16.52 8.74 -6.57
C TYR A 276 17.85 8.50 -5.86
N VAL A 277 18.96 8.61 -6.59
CA VAL A 277 20.30 8.28 -6.08
C VAL A 277 21.23 9.46 -6.37
N GLU A 278 22.02 9.87 -5.38
CA GLU A 278 22.97 10.96 -5.57
C GLU A 278 24.09 10.61 -6.56
N ALA A 279 24.48 11.60 -7.36
CA ALA A 279 25.34 11.42 -8.53
C ALA A 279 26.71 10.73 -8.27
N PRO A 280 27.38 10.86 -7.10
CA PRO A 280 28.64 10.16 -6.84
C PRO A 280 28.52 8.63 -6.81
N ILE A 281 27.43 8.10 -6.25
CA ILE A 281 27.22 6.66 -6.01
C ILE A 281 26.28 5.99 -7.02
N TYR A 282 25.64 6.77 -7.91
CA TYR A 282 24.62 6.30 -8.85
C TYR A 282 25.04 5.06 -9.67
N ASP A 283 26.24 5.07 -10.27
CA ASP A 283 26.65 3.98 -11.16
C ASP A 283 26.92 2.68 -10.36
N GLU A 284 27.43 2.79 -9.12
CA GLU A 284 27.65 1.66 -8.22
C GLU A 284 26.33 1.10 -7.68
N PHE A 285 25.42 1.96 -7.21
CA PHE A 285 24.10 1.55 -6.74
C PHE A 285 23.34 0.78 -7.83
N VAL A 286 23.33 1.30 -9.06
CA VAL A 286 22.66 0.64 -10.19
C VAL A 286 23.30 -0.71 -10.52
N ALA A 287 24.63 -0.83 -10.45
CA ALA A 287 25.32 -2.11 -10.64
C ALA A 287 24.94 -3.14 -9.56
N ARG A 288 25.03 -2.75 -8.28
CA ARG A 288 24.67 -3.61 -7.13
C ARG A 288 23.21 -4.04 -7.18
N LEU A 289 22.27 -3.12 -7.46
CA LEU A 289 20.84 -3.43 -7.56
C LEU A 289 20.53 -4.37 -8.75
N THR A 290 21.21 -4.17 -9.88
CA THR A 290 21.12 -5.06 -11.04
C THR A 290 21.61 -6.47 -10.72
N GLU A 291 22.67 -6.60 -9.92
CA GLU A 291 23.17 -7.90 -9.47
C GLU A 291 22.21 -8.58 -8.47
N VAL A 292 21.66 -7.86 -7.50
CA VAL A 292 20.71 -8.41 -6.52
C VAL A 292 19.44 -8.90 -7.21
N VAL A 293 18.82 -8.08 -8.07
CA VAL A 293 17.61 -8.50 -8.79
C VAL A 293 17.91 -9.62 -9.80
N GLY A 294 19.08 -9.60 -10.45
CA GLY A 294 19.49 -10.65 -11.38
C GLY A 294 19.70 -12.03 -10.75
N LYS A 295 19.64 -12.15 -9.42
CA LYS A 295 19.71 -13.42 -8.66
C LYS A 295 18.34 -13.96 -8.21
N LEU A 296 17.26 -13.18 -8.32
CA LEU A 296 15.93 -13.57 -7.82
C LEU A 296 15.34 -14.72 -8.66
N ARG A 297 14.81 -15.72 -7.97
CA ARG A 297 14.17 -16.91 -8.53
C ARG A 297 12.71 -16.60 -8.81
N GLN A 298 12.36 -16.24 -10.04
CA GLN A 298 10.97 -16.08 -10.46
C GLN A 298 10.37 -17.42 -10.92
N GLY A 299 9.15 -17.74 -10.52
CA GLY A 299 8.47 -18.95 -11.00
C GLY A 299 7.16 -19.32 -10.27
N ALA A 300 6.70 -20.54 -10.53
CA ALA A 300 5.63 -21.21 -9.79
C ALA A 300 6.21 -21.85 -8.52
N ASP A 301 5.60 -21.61 -7.36
CA ASP A 301 6.04 -22.22 -6.10
C ASP A 301 5.16 -23.43 -5.75
N ALA A 302 5.73 -24.62 -5.83
CA ALA A 302 5.04 -25.89 -5.58
C ALA A 302 4.96 -26.23 -4.07
N GLY A 303 4.65 -25.23 -3.24
CA GLY A 303 4.68 -25.34 -1.78
C GLY A 303 6.08 -25.40 -1.17
N GLY A 304 7.12 -24.99 -1.91
CA GLY A 304 8.48 -24.91 -1.40
C GLY A 304 8.77 -23.61 -0.66
N PHE A 305 10.04 -23.28 -0.50
CA PHE A 305 10.53 -21.92 -0.21
C PHE A 305 11.59 -21.53 -1.25
N THR A 306 11.30 -21.89 -2.50
CA THR A 306 12.25 -21.93 -3.62
C THR A 306 12.08 -20.81 -4.64
N VAL A 307 11.03 -20.00 -4.50
CA VAL A 307 10.70 -18.87 -5.37
C VAL A 307 10.76 -17.58 -4.57
N ASP A 308 11.43 -16.56 -5.13
CA ASP A 308 11.56 -15.23 -4.53
C ASP A 308 10.54 -14.23 -5.10
N VAL A 309 10.02 -14.48 -6.32
CA VAL A 309 9.01 -13.64 -6.98
C VAL A 309 8.00 -14.52 -7.72
N GLY A 310 6.71 -14.34 -7.41
CA GLY A 310 5.61 -15.12 -8.00
C GLY A 310 5.11 -14.60 -9.36
N ALA A 311 3.87 -14.99 -9.68
CA ALA A 311 3.13 -14.46 -10.82
C ALA A 311 2.49 -13.09 -10.50
N MET A 312 2.16 -12.32 -11.55
CA MET A 312 1.24 -11.19 -11.38
C MET A 312 -0.19 -11.72 -11.32
N THR A 313 -0.99 -11.20 -10.38
CA THR A 313 -2.27 -11.80 -9.97
C THR A 313 -3.37 -11.70 -11.03
N THR A 314 -3.21 -10.86 -12.07
CA THR A 314 -4.09 -10.85 -13.25
C THR A 314 -3.32 -10.52 -14.53
N GLU A 315 -3.79 -11.06 -15.66
CA GLU A 315 -3.30 -10.70 -17.00
C GLU A 315 -3.38 -9.20 -17.28
N ALA A 316 -4.46 -8.54 -16.81
CA ALA A 316 -4.63 -7.10 -16.97
C ALA A 316 -3.51 -6.29 -16.30
N GLN A 317 -2.99 -6.73 -15.16
CA GLN A 317 -1.86 -6.07 -14.48
C GLN A 317 -0.52 -6.38 -15.16
N ARG A 318 -0.32 -7.63 -15.62
CA ARG A 318 0.81 -7.99 -16.49
C ARG A 318 0.88 -7.08 -17.71
N ASP A 319 -0.25 -6.86 -18.40
CA ASP A 319 -0.28 -6.09 -19.63
C ASP A 319 -0.17 -4.58 -19.39
N ILE A 320 -0.57 -4.10 -18.20
CA ILE A 320 -0.23 -2.75 -17.70
C ILE A 320 1.28 -2.60 -17.52
N VAL A 321 1.93 -3.57 -16.86
CA VAL A 321 3.37 -3.59 -16.60
C VAL A 321 4.18 -3.66 -17.89
N VAL A 322 3.86 -4.59 -18.80
CA VAL A 322 4.57 -4.77 -20.08
C VAL A 322 4.51 -3.48 -20.91
N ARG A 323 3.33 -2.86 -21.03
CA ARG A 323 3.16 -1.57 -21.72
C ARG A 323 4.01 -0.45 -21.11
N HIS A 324 4.18 -0.41 -19.78
CA HIS A 324 5.02 0.60 -19.13
C HIS A 324 6.52 0.35 -19.31
N VAL A 325 6.95 -0.91 -19.44
CA VAL A 325 8.35 -1.25 -19.81
C VAL A 325 8.61 -0.87 -21.28
N ASP A 326 7.71 -1.22 -22.21
CA ASP A 326 7.87 -0.92 -23.64
C ASP A 326 7.85 0.61 -23.94
N ASP A 327 7.01 1.40 -23.27
CA ASP A 327 7.03 2.89 -23.34
C ASP A 327 8.36 3.44 -22.83
N ALA A 328 8.86 2.95 -21.70
CA ALA A 328 10.14 3.40 -21.14
C ALA A 328 11.34 3.10 -22.06
N LEU A 329 11.37 1.89 -22.66
CA LEU A 329 12.39 1.51 -23.64
C LEU A 329 12.29 2.35 -24.93
N THR A 330 11.08 2.58 -25.42
CA THR A 330 10.82 3.42 -26.61
C THR A 330 11.23 4.88 -26.38
N ARG A 331 11.12 5.37 -25.14
CA ARG A 331 11.62 6.67 -24.68
C ARG A 331 13.14 6.72 -24.46
N GLY A 332 13.88 5.69 -24.90
CA GLY A 332 15.35 5.65 -24.87
C GLY A 332 15.96 5.30 -23.52
N ALA A 333 15.15 4.86 -22.55
CA ALA A 333 15.65 4.39 -21.27
C ALA A 333 16.19 2.94 -21.38
N LYS A 334 17.00 2.51 -20.41
CA LYS A 334 17.73 1.23 -20.47
C LYS A 334 17.30 0.30 -19.35
N ALA A 335 16.87 -0.91 -19.71
CA ALA A 335 16.74 -2.01 -18.77
C ALA A 335 18.14 -2.56 -18.43
N THR A 336 18.43 -2.73 -17.14
CA THR A 336 19.70 -3.33 -16.67
C THR A 336 19.56 -4.83 -16.38
N VAL A 337 18.37 -5.24 -15.92
CA VAL A 337 17.90 -6.64 -15.91
C VAL A 337 16.81 -6.77 -16.97
N VAL A 338 16.80 -7.88 -17.71
CA VAL A 338 15.71 -8.23 -18.64
C VAL A 338 15.15 -9.57 -18.21
N ALA A 339 13.90 -9.60 -17.74
CA ALA A 339 13.17 -10.84 -17.55
C ALA A 339 12.87 -11.46 -18.92
N SER A 340 13.03 -12.78 -19.02
CA SER A 340 12.81 -13.53 -20.26
C SER A 340 11.33 -13.48 -20.64
N ARG A 341 10.98 -12.73 -21.70
CA ARG A 341 9.63 -12.79 -22.29
C ARG A 341 9.33 -14.24 -22.69
N PRO A 342 8.27 -14.90 -22.17
CA PRO A 342 7.80 -16.17 -22.71
C PRO A 342 7.45 -16.02 -24.18
N GLY A 343 7.58 -17.10 -24.96
CA GLY A 343 7.08 -17.14 -26.33
C GLY A 343 5.56 -16.94 -26.38
N ARG A 344 5.02 -16.42 -27.48
CA ARG A 344 3.56 -16.23 -27.63
C ARG A 344 2.79 -17.56 -27.54
N ASP A 345 3.46 -18.65 -27.90
CA ASP A 345 2.94 -20.02 -27.88
C ASP A 345 3.02 -20.64 -26.47
N CYS A 346 3.73 -19.99 -25.53
CA CYS A 346 3.67 -20.26 -24.10
C CYS A 346 2.48 -19.48 -23.51
N SER A 347 1.26 -19.97 -23.73
CA SER A 347 0.16 -19.60 -22.84
C SER A 347 0.56 -20.00 -21.41
N TRP A 348 0.50 -19.06 -20.46
CA TRP A 348 0.89 -19.31 -19.06
C TRP A 348 0.10 -20.45 -18.41
N ASN A 349 -1.04 -20.84 -18.99
CA ASN A 349 -1.85 -22.02 -18.65
C ASN A 349 -1.15 -23.39 -18.85
N ARG A 350 0.18 -23.42 -18.90
CA ARG A 350 1.05 -24.60 -18.89
C ARG A 350 2.38 -24.24 -18.21
N PRO A 351 2.93 -25.12 -17.35
CA PRO A 351 4.17 -24.83 -16.62
C PRO A 351 5.36 -24.72 -17.59
N CYS A 352 5.84 -23.50 -17.78
CA CYS A 352 7.00 -23.22 -18.63
C CYS A 352 8.29 -23.49 -17.83
N SER A 353 8.83 -24.71 -17.94
CA SER A 353 9.96 -25.21 -17.15
C SER A 353 11.34 -24.63 -17.54
N SER A 354 11.41 -23.37 -17.99
CA SER A 354 12.61 -22.73 -18.52
C SER A 354 13.04 -21.51 -17.69
N THR A 355 13.54 -21.78 -16.48
CA THR A 355 14.29 -20.79 -15.69
C THR A 355 15.64 -20.49 -16.33
N SER A 356 15.65 -19.63 -17.35
CA SER A 356 16.88 -19.15 -18.00
C SER A 356 16.92 -17.62 -18.06
N THR A 357 17.53 -17.01 -17.05
CA THR A 357 17.93 -15.58 -17.00
C THR A 357 19.17 -15.34 -17.87
N THR A 358 19.06 -15.63 -19.17
CA THR A 358 20.15 -15.49 -20.14
C THR A 358 20.56 -14.04 -20.27
N ARG A 359 21.79 -13.69 -19.83
CA ARG A 359 22.42 -12.38 -20.06
C ARG A 359 22.44 -12.09 -21.57
N CYS A 360 21.51 -11.26 -22.06
CA CYS A 360 21.36 -10.99 -23.48
C CYS A 360 22.51 -10.12 -24.02
N PRO A 361 23.41 -10.64 -24.90
CA PRO A 361 24.50 -9.84 -25.46
C PRO A 361 24.03 -8.99 -26.65
N ALA A 362 22.84 -9.28 -27.20
CA ALA A 362 22.36 -8.72 -28.47
C ALA A 362 22.03 -7.21 -28.40
N CYS A 363 21.74 -6.66 -27.22
CA CYS A 363 21.50 -5.22 -27.03
C CYS A 363 22.74 -4.34 -27.29
N ALA A 364 23.91 -4.94 -27.56
CA ALA A 364 25.17 -4.22 -27.76
C ALA A 364 25.46 -3.77 -29.21
N LYS A 365 24.74 -4.25 -30.25
CA LYS A 365 25.09 -3.96 -31.66
C LYS A 365 23.92 -3.86 -32.65
N ARG A 366 23.63 -2.64 -33.13
CA ARG A 366 23.53 -2.35 -34.59
C ARG A 366 23.76 -0.84 -34.87
N PRO A 367 24.59 -0.45 -35.86
CA PRO A 367 24.95 0.96 -36.10
C PRO A 367 24.28 1.62 -37.33
N SER A 368 24.55 2.94 -37.45
CA SER A 368 24.58 3.81 -38.65
C SER A 368 23.29 4.12 -39.44
N GLY A 369 22.96 5.43 -39.53
CA GLY A 369 22.00 6.02 -40.47
C GLY A 369 21.62 7.49 -40.14
N PRO A 370 22.28 8.51 -40.74
CA PRO A 370 22.01 9.95 -40.53
C PRO A 370 21.52 10.67 -41.82
N PRO A 371 21.26 12.02 -41.87
CA PRO A 371 21.18 13.03 -40.79
C PRO A 371 19.99 14.05 -40.85
N PHE A 372 19.81 14.80 -39.74
CA PHE A 372 19.32 16.21 -39.67
C PHE A 372 17.87 16.58 -40.05
N PRO A 373 17.35 17.80 -39.70
CA PRO A 373 18.02 18.96 -39.06
C PRO A 373 17.59 19.30 -37.62
N SER A 374 18.35 20.21 -37.01
CA SER A 374 18.22 20.69 -35.63
C SER A 374 17.47 22.01 -35.50
N SER A 375 16.84 22.26 -34.35
CA SER A 375 16.63 23.61 -33.81
C SER A 375 17.30 23.75 -32.43
N ARG A 376 17.82 24.95 -32.12
CA ARG A 376 18.59 25.25 -30.91
C ARG A 376 18.08 26.57 -30.34
N SER A 377 17.82 26.64 -29.04
CA SER A 377 17.48 27.89 -28.33
C SER A 377 18.35 28.02 -27.08
N PRO A 378 18.92 29.20 -26.75
CA PRO A 378 19.90 29.36 -25.69
C PRO A 378 19.33 29.86 -24.34
N THR A 379 20.19 29.75 -23.31
CA THR A 379 20.12 30.38 -21.97
C THR A 379 19.06 29.87 -20.97
N PRO A 380 19.44 29.63 -19.68
CA PRO A 380 18.53 29.07 -18.66
C PRO A 380 18.01 30.10 -17.64
N PRO A 381 16.86 29.83 -16.97
CA PRO A 381 16.51 30.48 -15.71
C PRO A 381 17.28 29.87 -14.54
N LYS A 382 17.88 30.70 -13.69
CA LYS A 382 18.45 30.28 -12.40
C LYS A 382 17.35 30.22 -11.34
N ARG A 383 17.02 29.05 -10.80
CA ARG A 383 16.42 28.91 -9.46
C ARG A 383 16.48 27.49 -8.94
N CYS A 384 16.89 27.33 -7.68
CA CYS A 384 16.60 26.13 -6.90
C CYS A 384 15.28 26.37 -6.19
N ASP A 385 14.17 25.89 -6.75
CA ASP A 385 12.91 25.72 -6.05
C ASP A 385 12.44 24.29 -6.26
N TRP A 386 12.28 23.53 -5.18
CA TRP A 386 11.66 22.21 -5.19
C TRP A 386 10.16 22.38 -4.88
N PRO A 387 9.25 22.26 -5.86
CA PRO A 387 7.82 22.35 -5.59
C PRO A 387 7.33 21.05 -4.94
N THR A 388 7.35 21.00 -3.61
CA THR A 388 6.49 20.09 -2.85
C THR A 388 5.04 20.43 -3.18
N ILE A 389 4.35 19.53 -3.90
CA ILE A 389 2.98 19.73 -4.35
C ILE A 389 2.06 19.78 -3.12
N ARG A 390 1.52 20.96 -2.82
CA ARG A 390 0.40 21.12 -1.87
C ARG A 390 -0.93 20.99 -2.62
N PRO A 391 -1.92 20.25 -2.08
CA PRO A 391 -3.20 20.06 -2.75
C PRO A 391 -4.24 21.13 -2.34
N THR A 392 -4.77 21.89 -3.31
CA THR A 392 -6.13 22.47 -3.33
C THR A 392 -6.38 23.13 -4.69
N GLY A 393 -7.58 22.95 -5.27
CA GLY A 393 -8.06 23.74 -6.43
C GLY A 393 -8.30 22.94 -7.72
N TYR A 394 -9.58 22.76 -8.07
CA TYR A 394 -10.09 22.44 -9.41
C TYR A 394 -10.73 23.73 -10.00
N PRO A 395 -11.08 23.85 -11.31
CA PRO A 395 -11.28 22.80 -12.31
C PRO A 395 -10.48 23.05 -13.64
N PRO A 396 -10.94 22.71 -14.87
CA PRO A 396 -10.42 21.54 -15.61
C PRO A 396 -9.97 21.88 -17.08
N PRO A 397 -9.90 20.93 -18.05
CA PRO A 397 -9.06 19.72 -18.08
C PRO A 397 -8.21 19.62 -19.38
N CYS A 398 -6.92 19.30 -19.29
CA CYS A 398 -6.12 18.90 -20.46
C CYS A 398 -4.92 18.01 -20.07
N GLY A 399 -4.94 16.73 -20.42
CA GLY A 399 -3.85 15.77 -20.19
C GLY A 399 -4.32 14.34 -19.89
N PRO A 400 -3.66 13.29 -20.41
CA PRO A 400 -4.12 11.90 -20.25
C PRO A 400 -3.83 11.33 -18.86
N ALA A 401 -4.65 10.35 -18.45
CA ALA A 401 -4.68 9.79 -17.10
C ALA A 401 -3.36 9.15 -16.64
N THR A 402 -2.96 9.47 -15.41
CA THR A 402 -1.94 8.72 -14.66
C THR A 402 -2.50 7.36 -14.23
N LEU A 403 -1.82 6.28 -14.62
CA LEU A 403 -2.13 4.90 -14.24
C LEU A 403 -0.97 4.31 -13.39
N PRO A 404 -1.25 3.63 -12.25
CA PRO A 404 -0.24 3.12 -11.33
C PRO A 404 0.18 1.66 -11.63
N VAL A 405 0.91 1.05 -10.69
CA VAL A 405 1.44 -0.33 -10.62
C VAL A 405 2.86 -0.50 -11.16
N ALA A 406 3.63 -1.31 -10.43
CA ALA A 406 5.07 -1.36 -10.43
C ALA A 406 5.67 -2.23 -11.55
N CYS A 407 6.51 -1.58 -12.37
CA CYS A 407 7.69 -2.22 -13.01
C CYS A 407 8.71 -1.16 -13.48
N ARG A 408 8.72 0.04 -12.87
CA ARG A 408 9.57 1.16 -13.31
C ARG A 408 10.92 1.20 -12.60
N SER A 409 11.07 0.48 -11.50
CA SER A 409 12.13 0.63 -10.49
C SER A 409 13.54 0.21 -10.95
N LEU A 410 13.69 -0.38 -12.14
CA LEU A 410 14.94 -0.92 -12.69
C LEU A 410 15.32 -0.32 -14.05
N VAL A 411 14.73 0.84 -14.37
CA VAL A 411 15.00 1.58 -15.60
C VAL A 411 15.86 2.80 -15.27
N ALA A 412 17.19 2.64 -15.39
CA ALA A 412 18.17 3.64 -15.02
C ALA A 412 18.18 4.82 -16.02
N TRP A 413 17.69 5.99 -15.62
CA TRP A 413 17.63 7.20 -16.47
C TRP A 413 18.79 8.16 -16.20
N ARG A 414 19.73 8.25 -17.15
CA ARG A 414 20.77 9.29 -17.18
C ARG A 414 20.39 10.38 -18.19
N PRO A 415 20.20 11.65 -17.79
CA PRO A 415 20.22 12.75 -18.74
C PRO A 415 21.61 12.85 -19.39
N ALA A 416 21.65 13.26 -20.66
CA ALA A 416 22.91 13.37 -21.40
C ALA A 416 23.82 14.45 -20.78
N ARG A 417 25.05 14.07 -20.38
CA ARG A 417 26.02 15.02 -19.84
C ARG A 417 26.52 15.95 -20.96
N SER A 418 26.22 17.25 -20.86
CA SER A 418 26.80 18.27 -21.74
C SER A 418 28.26 18.53 -21.36
N THR A 419 29.20 18.06 -22.20
CA THR A 419 30.64 18.31 -22.03
C THR A 419 31.01 19.71 -22.49
N SER A 420 30.84 20.71 -21.62
CA SER A 420 31.33 22.08 -21.82
C SER A 420 32.19 22.52 -20.64
N THR A 421 33.51 22.35 -20.78
CA THR A 421 34.49 22.77 -19.77
C THR A 421 34.79 24.26 -19.92
N THR A 422 34.00 25.10 -19.25
CA THR A 422 34.26 26.55 -19.16
C THR A 422 33.80 27.06 -17.78
N PRO A 423 34.66 27.70 -16.97
CA PRO A 423 34.25 28.24 -15.68
C PRO A 423 33.35 29.48 -15.86
N PRO A 424 32.39 29.73 -14.93
CA PRO A 424 31.53 30.90 -14.99
C PRO A 424 32.28 32.19 -14.59
N PRO A 425 31.91 33.36 -15.15
CA PRO A 425 32.50 34.63 -14.75
C PRO A 425 32.02 35.08 -13.36
N THR A 426 32.90 35.75 -12.61
CA THR A 426 32.57 36.40 -11.34
C THR A 426 31.80 37.71 -11.58
N CYS A 427 30.66 37.89 -10.92
CA CYS A 427 29.91 39.15 -10.93
C CYS A 427 29.86 39.77 -9.52
N SER A 428 30.34 41.00 -9.40
CA SER A 428 30.18 41.82 -8.19
C SER A 428 28.75 42.39 -8.09
N PRO A 429 28.18 42.58 -6.88
CA PRO A 429 26.86 43.17 -6.72
C PRO A 429 26.88 44.72 -6.86
N PRO A 430 25.81 45.34 -7.37
CA PRO A 430 25.64 46.79 -7.37
C PRO A 430 25.20 47.34 -5.99
N PRO A 431 25.43 48.63 -5.70
CA PRO A 431 25.09 49.23 -4.41
C PRO A 431 23.59 49.47 -4.23
N CYS A 432 23.07 49.17 -3.03
CA CYS A 432 21.70 49.54 -2.64
C CYS A 432 21.62 51.03 -2.29
N ARG A 433 20.56 51.71 -2.76
CA ARG A 433 20.17 53.03 -2.23
C ARG A 433 19.34 52.86 -0.97
N THR A 434 19.54 53.75 0.00
CA THR A 434 18.76 53.83 1.24
C THR A 434 17.70 54.92 1.14
N GLU A 435 16.44 54.58 1.43
CA GLU A 435 15.42 55.54 1.86
C GLU A 435 15.01 55.24 3.31
N ALA A 436 14.63 56.26 4.06
CA ALA A 436 14.41 56.18 5.51
C ALA A 436 12.99 56.63 5.89
N GLY A 437 12.28 55.81 6.67
CA GLY A 437 10.87 56.04 7.04
C GLY A 437 10.52 55.55 8.45
N ASN A 438 10.73 56.42 9.44
CA ASN A 438 10.27 56.40 10.84
C ASN A 438 9.61 55.14 11.48
N ARG A 439 10.20 54.70 12.60
CA ARG A 439 9.65 54.62 13.99
C ARG A 439 8.21 54.07 14.20
N ARG A 440 7.91 53.23 15.19
CA ARG A 440 8.67 52.71 16.36
C ARG A 440 7.89 51.52 16.99
N ALA A 441 8.58 50.64 17.71
CA ALA A 441 7.98 49.69 18.65
C ALA A 441 8.87 49.52 19.91
N PRO A 442 8.31 49.25 21.11
CA PRO A 442 9.07 48.86 22.30
C PRO A 442 9.44 47.37 22.28
N ALA A 443 10.28 46.92 23.23
CA ALA A 443 11.09 45.70 23.10
C ALA A 443 11.05 44.75 24.32
N HIS A 444 12.02 43.81 24.38
CA HIS A 444 12.30 42.78 25.39
C HIS A 444 11.46 41.48 25.29
N GLY A 445 12.02 40.27 25.47
CA GLY A 445 13.44 39.89 25.62
C GLY A 445 13.65 38.42 26.06
N SER A 446 14.87 37.88 25.88
CA SER A 446 15.32 36.49 26.21
C SER A 446 14.79 35.36 25.28
N ALA A 447 15.51 34.40 24.69
CA ALA A 447 16.94 34.01 24.51
C ALA A 447 17.38 32.63 25.10
N ALA A 448 17.30 31.57 24.28
CA ALA A 448 17.87 30.19 24.40
C ALA A 448 17.62 29.42 23.06
N ARG A 449 18.35 28.42 22.51
CA ARG A 449 19.65 27.71 22.72
C ARG A 449 19.79 26.85 24.00
N THR A 450 20.18 25.56 23.98
CA THR A 450 20.63 24.57 22.95
C THR A 450 19.94 23.19 23.16
N GLY A 451 20.12 22.10 22.39
CA GLY A 451 20.75 21.92 21.06
C GLY A 451 21.50 20.58 20.83
N CYS A 452 20.80 19.57 20.25
CA CYS A 452 21.28 18.32 19.62
C CYS A 452 21.85 17.12 20.45
N ALA A 453 21.67 15.94 19.82
CA ALA A 453 22.38 14.66 19.92
C ALA A 453 22.19 13.75 21.15
N ASN A 454 21.78 12.51 20.88
CA ASN A 454 21.91 11.34 21.75
C ASN A 454 22.57 10.22 20.92
N THR A 455 23.65 9.62 21.42
CA THR A 455 24.28 8.42 20.86
C THR A 455 24.35 7.33 21.94
N LEU A 456 24.05 6.09 21.59
CA LEU A 456 24.06 4.96 22.53
C LEU A 456 25.17 3.96 22.17
N GLY A 457 26.05 3.71 23.13
CA GLY A 457 27.13 2.71 23.09
C GLY A 457 27.31 2.12 24.49
N PRO A 458 27.52 0.80 24.66
CA PRO A 458 27.26 0.13 25.95
C PRO A 458 28.52 -0.24 26.76
N ARG A 459 28.39 -0.40 28.08
CA ARG A 459 28.72 -1.63 28.87
C ARG A 459 28.89 -1.41 30.40
N ARG A 460 28.76 -2.53 31.13
CA ARG A 460 29.28 -2.89 32.49
C ARG A 460 28.58 -2.31 33.73
N SER A 461 28.20 -3.24 34.62
CA SER A 461 27.94 -3.07 36.04
C SER A 461 29.23 -2.92 36.86
N PRO A 462 29.12 -2.51 38.13
CA PRO A 462 29.70 -3.31 39.23
C PRO A 462 28.65 -3.65 40.32
N CYS A 463 29.11 -4.26 41.43
CA CYS A 463 28.28 -4.91 42.46
C CYS A 463 28.43 -4.25 43.87
N HIS A 464 27.65 -4.75 44.85
CA HIS A 464 27.69 -4.44 46.31
C HIS A 464 27.11 -3.05 46.72
N GLU A 465 26.49 -2.84 47.90
CA GLU A 465 26.29 -3.73 49.07
C GLU A 465 25.01 -3.44 49.90
N SER A 466 24.63 -4.41 50.76
CA SER A 466 23.88 -4.30 52.04
C SER A 466 22.60 -3.46 52.22
N ARG A 467 21.49 -4.19 52.43
CA ARG A 467 20.49 -4.16 53.55
C ARG A 467 20.74 -3.23 54.76
N PRO A 468 19.72 -2.89 55.59
CA PRO A 468 18.56 -3.71 56.03
C PRO A 468 17.58 -4.20 54.95
#